data_AF-A0AAU9VWP7-F1
#
_entry.id   AF-A0AAU9VWP7-F1
#
_cell.length_a   1.000
_cell.length_b   1.000
_cell.length_c   1.000
_cell.angle_alpha   90.00
_cell.angle_beta   90.00
_cell.angle_gamma   90.00
#
_symmetry.space_group_name_H-M   'P 1'
#
loop_
_entity.id
_entity.type
_entity.pdbx_description
1 polymer ?
#
loop_
_entity_poly.entity_id
_entity_poly.type
_entity_poly.pdbx_seq_one_letter_code
_entity_poly.pdbx_strand_id
1 'polypeptide(L)'
;MAKSSVHLRRHKLKLLIFLLLCAGVCYLLILVLNTTSSSNSVTGENNRYVMVLTFSKTEDKAFKDSAEDDKLSLLTLYEFLDVMVDFDGATCLQPLTEHKRADQELHQEKLYNQMKDSLESSWCRFITKKWSLHIKNTGPVLKTHLQSTTSTNGSSSNKFSFSVSANSILIVYQVCNIAQGPFVMRSGLFHRSGGLLNGFGRMALLEFFVRSKGELKIAKLSNCRWTREIARVDRGTLEGSNDVPEYAAFGNKFNILRIVTNNRIEWTTCVSNWKLCPEKPYVKPTELSSVAAPICCGTVLFQMLKDITWALTQLGVDYRVIYGTLLGAVRSQTVIPWTCDVDIALTKVDYGNSSTYSSIAELLRTKGSHYYLGISYMGMPRGHMLMAPYIEVDTTPFFDGPDDLEGNNLLFSSDIEEAIQGMLPVSSGWRERRYVDFYISPSVWLNGSALAVINNEQFVTLKDIDYELTNWYGKGYLQPAQRGEWFGCLD
;
A
#
# COMPACT_ATOMS: atom_id res chain seq x y z
N MET A 1 34.41 -27.78 50.27
CA MET A 1 34.40 -26.31 50.08
C MET A 1 35.15 -26.02 48.78
N ALA A 2 34.56 -26.09 47.59
CA ALA A 2 33.49 -25.23 47.04
C ALA A 2 33.84 -23.74 47.12
N LYS A 3 34.51 -23.21 46.08
CA LYS A 3 34.48 -21.80 45.61
C LYS A 3 35.46 -21.59 44.44
N SER A 4 35.26 -22.32 43.34
CA SER A 4 35.92 -21.98 42.07
C SER A 4 35.04 -22.46 40.92
N SER A 5 34.02 -21.67 40.55
CA SER A 5 33.25 -21.84 39.30
C SER A 5 32.20 -20.73 39.05
N VAL A 6 32.02 -19.75 39.95
CA VAL A 6 30.86 -18.82 39.87
C VAL A 6 31.19 -17.46 39.22
N HIS A 7 32.46 -17.10 39.05
CA HIS A 7 32.81 -15.77 38.52
C HIS A 7 33.08 -15.69 37.01
N LEU A 8 33.30 -16.82 36.32
CA LEU A 8 33.55 -16.82 34.87
C LEU A 8 32.28 -16.98 34.00
N ARG A 9 31.09 -17.13 34.60
CA ARG A 9 29.80 -17.24 33.88
C ARG A 9 28.98 -15.93 33.80
N ARG A 10 29.29 -14.91 34.61
CA ARG A 10 28.51 -13.64 34.63
C ARG A 10 28.91 -12.62 33.57
N HIS A 11 30.13 -12.67 33.03
CA HIS A 11 30.56 -11.76 31.97
C HIS A 11 30.26 -12.26 30.55
N LYS A 12 30.18 -13.59 30.32
CA LYS A 12 29.72 -14.13 29.03
C LYS A 12 28.20 -14.11 28.88
N LEU A 13 27.43 -14.11 29.97
CA LEU A 13 25.96 -13.98 29.91
C LEU A 13 25.49 -12.53 29.69
N LYS A 14 26.28 -11.53 30.12
CA LYS A 14 26.02 -10.14 29.74
C LYS A 14 26.43 -9.83 28.29
N LEU A 15 27.44 -10.51 27.76
CA LEU A 15 27.84 -10.35 26.35
C LEU A 15 26.91 -11.09 25.37
N LEU A 16 26.28 -12.19 25.78
CA LEU A 16 25.29 -12.91 24.96
C LEU A 16 23.89 -12.25 25.00
N ILE A 17 23.58 -11.46 26.03
CA ILE A 17 22.36 -10.64 26.10
C ILE A 17 22.56 -9.27 25.43
N PHE A 18 23.80 -8.79 25.29
CA PHE A 18 24.10 -7.58 24.51
C PHE A 18 24.25 -7.85 23.00
N LEU A 19 24.53 -9.08 22.58
CA LEU A 19 24.59 -9.48 21.16
C LEU A 19 23.24 -9.85 20.55
N LEU A 20 22.15 -9.79 21.32
CA LEU A 20 20.76 -9.83 20.82
C LEU A 20 20.09 -8.44 20.80
N LEU A 21 20.83 -7.37 21.13
CA LEU A 21 20.35 -5.98 21.08
C LEU A 21 21.09 -5.11 20.04
N CYS A 22 21.92 -5.72 19.18
CA CYS A 22 22.59 -5.06 18.05
C CYS A 22 22.11 -5.62 16.70
N ALA A 23 20.84 -5.40 16.40
CA ALA A 23 20.31 -5.19 15.06
C ALA A 23 18.99 -4.43 15.25
N GLY A 24 18.81 -3.27 14.63
CA GLY A 24 17.53 -2.55 14.70
C GLY A 24 16.41 -3.43 14.12
N VAL A 25 15.51 -3.92 14.98
CA VAL A 25 14.45 -4.87 14.58
C VAL A 25 13.13 -4.14 14.35
N CYS A 26 12.71 -4.22 13.09
CA CYS A 26 11.37 -4.24 12.49
C CYS A 26 10.19 -3.55 13.21
N TYR A 27 9.62 -2.55 12.56
CA TYR A 27 8.29 -2.01 12.88
C TYR A 27 7.21 -2.71 12.03
N LEU A 28 7.12 -4.03 12.22
CA LEU A 28 6.05 -4.88 11.72
C LEU A 28 5.82 -5.95 12.79
N LEU A 29 4.62 -6.01 13.36
CA LEU A 29 4.41 -6.82 14.55
C LEU A 29 4.32 -8.32 14.20
N ILE A 30 5.27 -9.09 14.74
CA ILE A 30 5.35 -10.54 14.63
C ILE A 30 5.00 -11.14 16.00
N LEU A 31 3.83 -11.75 16.12
CA LEU A 31 3.44 -12.43 17.35
C LEU A 31 3.79 -13.91 17.22
N VAL A 32 4.71 -14.35 18.07
CA VAL A 32 5.09 -15.74 18.19
C VAL A 32 4.27 -16.35 19.34
N LEU A 33 3.36 -17.27 19.03
CA LEU A 33 2.37 -17.77 19.99
C LEU A 33 2.55 -19.26 20.29
N ASN A 34 2.52 -19.59 21.58
CA ASN A 34 2.62 -20.95 22.11
C ASN A 34 1.23 -21.56 22.28
N THR A 35 0.99 -22.74 21.70
CA THR A 35 -0.23 -23.51 21.91
C THR A 35 0.02 -24.62 22.93
N THR A 36 0.13 -24.28 24.22
CA THR A 36 0.00 -25.27 25.31
C THR A 36 -0.62 -24.65 26.54
N SER A 37 -1.79 -25.17 26.92
CA SER A 37 -2.39 -25.00 28.23
C SER A 37 -1.63 -25.79 29.30
N SER A 38 -1.41 -25.13 30.45
CA SER A 38 -1.03 -25.67 31.77
C SER A 38 0.46 -25.89 32.11
N SER A 39 0.81 -25.22 33.22
CA SER A 39 1.82 -25.51 34.26
C SER A 39 3.29 -25.78 33.92
N ASN A 40 4.11 -24.85 34.41
CA ASN A 40 5.42 -24.98 35.06
C ASN A 40 6.52 -25.89 34.48
N SER A 41 7.66 -25.21 34.29
CA SER A 41 9.05 -25.65 34.34
C SER A 41 9.79 -25.74 32.99
N VAL A 42 10.69 -24.77 32.85
CA VAL A 42 12.09 -24.85 32.38
C VAL A 42 12.39 -25.71 31.15
N THR A 43 12.97 -25.00 30.15
CA THR A 43 13.61 -25.46 28.91
C THR A 43 12.68 -26.19 27.94
N GLY A 44 12.20 -25.52 26.88
CA GLY A 44 11.19 -26.14 26.01
C GLY A 44 11.10 -25.54 24.61
N GLU A 45 11.07 -26.43 23.63
CA GLU A 45 10.97 -26.22 22.20
C GLU A 45 9.62 -25.63 21.72
N ASN A 46 9.65 -25.09 20.49
CA ASN A 46 8.55 -25.00 19.51
C ASN A 46 7.36 -24.06 19.75
N ASN A 47 7.58 -22.78 19.49
CA ASN A 47 6.51 -21.92 18.95
C ASN A 47 6.11 -22.42 17.55
N ARG A 48 4.93 -23.05 17.41
CA ARG A 48 4.50 -23.68 16.14
C ARG A 48 4.16 -22.68 15.04
N TYR A 49 3.59 -21.54 15.41
CA TYR A 49 3.06 -20.55 14.48
C TYR A 49 3.57 -19.14 14.76
N VAL A 50 3.58 -18.34 13.71
CA VAL A 50 3.86 -16.90 13.72
C VAL A 50 2.68 -16.18 13.10
N MET A 51 2.12 -15.21 13.81
CA MET A 51 1.17 -14.26 13.24
C MET A 51 1.93 -13.03 12.76
N VAL A 52 1.71 -12.69 11.49
CA VAL A 52 2.28 -11.51 10.85
C VAL A 52 1.17 -10.47 10.71
N LEU A 53 1.39 -9.29 11.28
CA LEU A 53 0.52 -8.12 11.14
C LEU A 53 1.13 -7.14 10.15
N THR A 54 0.30 -6.36 9.45
CA THR A 54 0.73 -5.41 8.41
C THR A 54 1.04 -4.01 8.92
N PHE A 55 1.21 -3.86 10.24
CA PHE A 55 1.49 -2.57 10.88
C PHE A 55 2.48 -2.71 12.04
N SER A 56 3.03 -1.58 12.43
CA SER A 56 3.87 -1.36 13.60
C SER A 56 3.02 -1.04 14.84
N LYS A 57 3.08 -1.90 15.87
CA LYS A 57 2.77 -1.54 17.27
C LYS A 57 3.71 -2.30 18.19
N THR A 58 3.94 -1.79 19.39
CA THR A 58 4.66 -2.51 20.44
C THR A 58 3.91 -3.82 20.80
N GLU A 59 4.67 -4.93 20.86
CA GLU A 59 4.21 -6.32 20.93
C GLU A 59 3.14 -6.59 21.98
N ASP A 60 3.24 -5.97 23.15
CA ASP A 60 2.40 -6.28 24.30
C ASP A 60 1.00 -5.65 24.28
N LYS A 61 0.82 -4.53 23.58
CA LYS A 61 -0.43 -3.75 23.64
C LYS A 61 -1.38 -4.10 22.49
N ALA A 62 -0.85 -4.40 21.32
CA ALA A 62 -1.65 -4.61 20.11
C ALA A 62 -2.59 -5.83 20.17
N PHE A 63 -2.12 -6.96 20.70
CA PHE A 63 -2.96 -8.17 20.81
C PHE A 63 -3.87 -8.15 22.04
N LYS A 64 -3.42 -7.56 23.16
CA LYS A 64 -4.27 -7.39 24.35
C LYS A 64 -5.47 -6.50 24.05
N ASP A 65 -5.27 -5.48 23.23
CA ASP A 65 -6.33 -4.55 22.77
C ASP A 65 -7.06 -5.07 21.51
N SER A 66 -6.71 -6.24 20.98
CA SER A 66 -7.40 -6.80 19.82
C SER A 66 -8.85 -7.20 20.16
N ALA A 67 -9.74 -7.03 19.19
CA ALA A 67 -11.13 -7.40 19.36
C ALA A 67 -11.25 -8.91 19.60
N GLU A 68 -12.24 -9.35 20.38
CA GLU A 68 -12.50 -10.78 20.58
C GLU A 68 -12.71 -11.52 19.25
N ASP A 69 -13.27 -10.85 18.24
CA ASP A 69 -13.42 -11.35 16.87
C ASP A 69 -12.07 -11.68 16.20
N ASP A 70 -11.03 -10.89 16.46
CA ASP A 70 -9.68 -11.12 15.91
C ASP A 70 -9.00 -12.30 16.61
N LYS A 71 -9.19 -12.44 17.93
CA LYS A 71 -8.69 -13.60 18.70
C LYS A 71 -9.34 -14.89 18.24
N LEU A 72 -10.65 -14.87 18.01
CA LEU A 72 -11.39 -16.01 17.47
C LEU A 72 -10.95 -16.35 16.04
N SER A 73 -10.77 -15.33 15.20
CA SER A 73 -10.25 -15.51 13.84
C SER A 73 -8.87 -16.17 13.87
N LEU A 74 -8.01 -15.76 14.80
CA LEU A 74 -6.69 -16.36 15.00
C LEU A 74 -6.77 -17.83 15.44
N LEU A 75 -7.64 -18.16 16.39
CA LEU A 75 -7.88 -19.55 16.81
C LEU A 75 -8.33 -20.43 15.64
N THR A 76 -9.24 -19.91 14.81
CA THR A 76 -9.73 -20.61 13.61
C THR A 76 -8.59 -20.95 12.64
N LEU A 77 -7.63 -20.03 12.45
CA LEU A 77 -6.47 -20.26 11.60
C LEU A 77 -5.53 -21.34 12.17
N TYR A 78 -5.35 -21.38 13.49
CA TYR A 78 -4.54 -22.41 14.14
C TYR A 78 -5.16 -23.80 14.02
N GLU A 79 -6.44 -23.93 14.34
CA GLU A 79 -7.17 -25.20 14.20
C GLU A 79 -7.12 -25.71 12.75
N PHE A 80 -7.27 -24.80 11.78
CA PHE A 80 -7.12 -25.14 10.37
C PHE A 80 -5.71 -25.67 10.05
N LEU A 81 -4.66 -24.96 10.47
CA LEU A 81 -3.28 -25.35 10.16
C LEU A 81 -2.81 -26.60 10.92
N ASP A 82 -3.37 -26.90 12.09
CA ASP A 82 -3.09 -28.14 12.82
C ASP A 82 -3.63 -29.37 12.06
N VAL A 83 -4.77 -29.23 11.39
CA VAL A 83 -5.37 -30.31 10.58
C VAL A 83 -4.80 -30.35 9.16
N MET A 84 -4.62 -29.19 8.53
CA MET A 84 -4.22 -29.06 7.14
C MET A 84 -2.69 -28.91 7.02
N VAL A 85 -1.98 -30.02 7.25
CA VAL A 85 -0.50 -30.04 7.31
C VAL A 85 0.20 -29.55 6.04
N ASP A 86 -0.44 -29.72 4.88
CA ASP A 86 0.11 -29.32 3.57
C ASP A 86 0.11 -27.80 3.33
N PHE A 87 -0.53 -27.01 4.19
CA PHE A 87 -0.51 -25.56 4.10
C PHE A 87 0.63 -24.96 4.94
N ASP A 88 1.31 -23.97 4.35
CA ASP A 88 2.40 -23.24 4.99
C ASP A 88 1.87 -22.16 5.93
N GLY A 89 0.71 -21.58 5.59
CA GLY A 89 0.05 -20.55 6.35
C GLY A 89 -1.42 -20.37 5.97
N ALA A 90 -2.11 -19.49 6.69
CA ALA A 90 -3.51 -19.20 6.49
C ALA A 90 -3.84 -17.74 6.85
N THR A 91 -4.90 -17.19 6.25
CA THR A 91 -5.39 -15.83 6.47
C THR A 91 -6.92 -15.80 6.45
N CYS A 92 -7.49 -14.76 7.05
CA CYS A 92 -8.92 -14.48 7.05
C CYS A 92 -9.28 -13.45 5.98
N LEU A 93 -10.58 -13.28 5.75
CA LEU A 93 -11.09 -12.22 4.89
C LEU A 93 -10.68 -10.84 5.41
N GLN A 94 -10.41 -9.92 4.48
CA GLN A 94 -10.19 -8.51 4.80
C GLN A 94 -11.49 -7.83 5.28
N PRO A 95 -11.43 -6.71 6.00
CA PRO A 95 -12.62 -5.96 6.41
C PRO A 95 -13.49 -5.56 5.21
N LEU A 96 -14.80 -5.50 5.40
CA LEU A 96 -15.72 -4.99 4.37
C LEU A 96 -15.57 -3.47 4.19
N THR A 97 -15.42 -3.02 2.94
CA THR A 97 -15.91 -1.71 2.49
C THR A 97 -17.43 -1.80 2.39
N GLU A 98 -18.17 -0.83 2.92
CA GLU A 98 -19.56 -0.97 3.39
C GLU A 98 -20.64 -1.49 2.39
N HIS A 99 -21.69 -2.08 3.00
CA HIS A 99 -22.99 -2.62 2.50
C HIS A 99 -22.97 -3.95 1.71
N LYS A 100 -23.78 -4.98 2.00
CA LYS A 100 -25.11 -5.11 2.66
C LYS A 100 -25.13 -6.31 3.64
N ARG A 101 -25.92 -6.21 4.71
CA ARG A 101 -26.36 -7.40 5.49
C ARG A 101 -27.36 -8.19 4.65
N ALA A 102 -27.12 -9.49 4.52
CA ALA A 102 -28.16 -10.45 4.23
C ALA A 102 -28.46 -11.21 5.53
N ASP A 103 -29.58 -10.89 6.16
CA ASP A 103 -30.24 -11.77 7.12
C ASP A 103 -31.03 -12.79 6.30
N GLN A 104 -30.75 -14.09 6.44
CA GLN A 104 -31.72 -15.19 6.34
C GLN A 104 -31.05 -16.56 6.49
N GLU A 105 -31.73 -17.45 7.21
CA GLU A 105 -31.41 -18.89 7.25
C GLU A 105 -31.44 -19.47 5.84
N LEU A 106 -30.35 -20.14 5.45
CA LEU A 106 -30.11 -20.51 4.07
C LEU A 106 -29.71 -21.97 3.93
N HIS A 107 -30.25 -22.62 2.89
CA HIS A 107 -29.88 -23.97 2.46
C HIS A 107 -28.36 -24.09 2.21
N GLN A 108 -27.79 -25.26 2.52
CA GLN A 108 -26.35 -25.52 2.55
C GLN A 108 -25.60 -25.19 1.24
N GLU A 109 -26.26 -25.36 0.08
CA GLU A 109 -25.71 -25.03 -1.23
C GLU A 109 -25.64 -23.52 -1.49
N LYS A 110 -26.68 -22.78 -1.09
CA LYS A 110 -26.65 -21.30 -1.15
C LYS A 110 -25.64 -20.71 -0.17
N LEU A 111 -25.46 -21.33 1.00
CA LEU A 111 -24.46 -20.90 1.98
C LEU A 111 -23.03 -21.10 1.46
N TYR A 112 -22.76 -22.24 0.82
CA TYR A 112 -21.48 -22.47 0.15
C TYR A 112 -21.21 -21.40 -0.92
N ASN A 113 -22.21 -21.08 -1.74
CA ASN A 113 -22.08 -20.04 -2.76
C ASN A 113 -21.81 -18.66 -2.13
N GLN A 114 -22.52 -18.28 -1.06
CA GLN A 114 -22.25 -17.03 -0.34
C GLN A 114 -20.83 -16.98 0.27
N MET A 115 -20.38 -18.08 0.88
CA MET A 115 -19.02 -18.17 1.43
C MET A 115 -17.97 -18.08 0.32
N LYS A 116 -18.23 -18.72 -0.82
CA LYS A 116 -17.39 -18.61 -2.02
C LYS A 116 -17.33 -17.18 -2.54
N ASP A 117 -18.46 -16.50 -2.69
CA ASP A 117 -18.54 -15.11 -3.15
C ASP A 117 -17.77 -14.17 -2.20
N SER A 118 -17.80 -14.45 -0.89
CA SER A 118 -17.06 -13.65 0.10
C SER A 118 -15.53 -13.71 -0.07
N LEU A 119 -15.02 -14.81 -0.63
CA LEU A 119 -13.59 -14.99 -0.93
C LEU A 119 -13.14 -14.15 -2.13
N GLU A 120 -14.06 -13.60 -2.93
CA GLU A 120 -13.79 -12.82 -4.15
C GLU A 120 -13.17 -11.42 -3.88
N SER A 121 -13.10 -11.00 -2.62
CA SER A 121 -12.80 -9.62 -2.23
C SER A 121 -11.32 -9.26 -1.99
N SER A 122 -10.35 -10.17 -2.18
CA SER A 122 -8.94 -9.92 -1.83
C SER A 122 -7.93 -10.74 -2.62
N TRP A 123 -6.63 -10.42 -2.52
CA TRP A 123 -5.56 -11.14 -3.21
C TRP A 123 -5.58 -12.65 -2.93
N CYS A 124 -5.16 -13.45 -3.90
CA CYS A 124 -4.99 -14.89 -3.70
C CYS A 124 -3.81 -15.48 -4.45
N ARG A 125 -3.60 -15.09 -5.71
CA ARG A 125 -2.48 -15.59 -6.49
C ARG A 125 -1.73 -14.44 -7.14
N PHE A 126 -0.41 -14.51 -7.07
CA PHE A 126 0.45 -13.69 -7.90
C PHE A 126 1.21 -14.54 -8.91
N ILE A 127 1.49 -13.94 -10.07
CA ILE A 127 2.34 -14.48 -11.12
C ILE A 127 3.22 -13.35 -11.65
N THR A 128 4.49 -13.64 -11.92
CA THR A 128 5.43 -12.68 -12.50
C THR A 128 5.71 -13.03 -13.96
N LYS A 129 5.87 -12.00 -14.80
CA LYS A 129 6.37 -12.14 -16.16
C LYS A 129 7.19 -10.92 -16.54
N LYS A 130 8.47 -11.14 -16.88
CA LYS A 130 9.44 -10.08 -17.15
C LYS A 130 9.41 -9.03 -16.02
N TRP A 131 9.01 -7.80 -16.33
CA TRP A 131 8.93 -6.64 -15.44
C TRP A 131 7.54 -6.40 -14.83
N SER A 132 6.57 -7.29 -15.07
CA SER A 132 5.17 -7.16 -14.60
C SER A 132 4.85 -8.23 -13.54
N LEU A 133 4.22 -7.80 -12.45
CA LEU A 133 3.65 -8.65 -11.41
C LEU A 133 2.13 -8.58 -11.48
N HIS A 134 1.45 -9.71 -11.65
CA HIS A 134 -0.01 -9.78 -11.72
C HIS A 134 -0.52 -10.41 -10.43
N ILE A 135 -1.43 -9.72 -9.73
CA ILE A 135 -2.08 -10.20 -8.52
C ILE A 135 -3.56 -10.32 -8.80
N LYS A 136 -4.06 -11.56 -8.80
CA LYS A 136 -5.43 -11.90 -9.14
C LYS A 136 -6.04 -12.73 -8.03
N ASN A 137 -7.36 -12.66 -7.91
CA ASN A 137 -8.08 -13.48 -6.95
C ASN A 137 -8.45 -14.83 -7.55
N THR A 138 -7.43 -15.65 -7.78
CA THR A 138 -7.57 -16.86 -8.59
C THR A 138 -6.93 -18.02 -7.84
N GLY A 139 -7.69 -19.08 -7.62
CA GLY A 139 -7.26 -20.23 -6.85
C GLY A 139 -8.45 -21.15 -6.58
N PRO A 140 -8.23 -22.47 -6.46
CA PRO A 140 -9.31 -23.40 -6.22
C PRO A 140 -9.96 -23.12 -4.87
N VAL A 141 -11.29 -23.07 -4.85
CA VAL A 141 -12.09 -22.97 -3.64
C VAL A 141 -12.49 -24.39 -3.22
N LEU A 142 -12.09 -24.76 -2.02
CA LEU A 142 -12.28 -26.09 -1.45
C LEU A 142 -13.10 -25.98 -0.17
N LYS A 143 -13.57 -27.13 0.33
CA LYS A 143 -14.27 -27.23 1.59
C LYS A 143 -13.71 -28.37 2.42
N THR A 144 -13.69 -28.19 3.74
CA THR A 144 -13.30 -29.22 4.71
C THR A 144 -14.19 -29.13 5.95
N HIS A 145 -14.21 -30.18 6.76
CA HIS A 145 -14.91 -30.20 8.04
C HIS A 145 -13.86 -30.33 9.16
N LEU A 146 -13.81 -29.35 10.07
CA LEU A 146 -13.01 -29.46 11.29
C LEU A 146 -13.90 -29.99 12.42
N GLN A 147 -13.36 -30.91 13.23
CA GLN A 147 -14.02 -31.33 14.46
C GLN A 147 -13.77 -30.28 15.54
N SER A 148 -14.84 -29.78 16.17
CA SER A 148 -14.72 -28.84 17.28
C SER A 148 -14.15 -29.55 18.51
N THR A 149 -12.95 -29.17 18.94
CA THR A 149 -12.34 -29.67 20.19
C THR A 149 -12.79 -28.87 21.42
N THR A 150 -13.56 -27.79 21.24
CA THR A 150 -14.03 -26.94 22.35
C THR A 150 -15.40 -27.38 22.84
N SER A 151 -15.44 -28.19 23.90
CA SER A 151 -16.60 -28.30 24.78
C SER A 151 -16.65 -27.08 25.71
N THR A 152 -17.11 -25.93 25.23
CA THR A 152 -17.39 -24.78 26.09
C THR A 152 -18.88 -24.67 26.34
N ASN A 153 -19.30 -25.06 27.55
CA ASN A 153 -20.56 -24.63 28.15
C ASN A 153 -20.50 -23.11 28.33
N GLY A 154 -20.94 -22.37 27.32
CA GLY A 154 -20.99 -20.92 27.36
C GLY A 154 -21.69 -20.42 26.10
N SER A 155 -22.86 -19.84 26.26
CA SER A 155 -23.62 -19.21 25.18
C SER A 155 -22.90 -17.95 24.70
N SER A 156 -21.91 -18.09 23.83
CA SER A 156 -21.52 -17.00 22.92
C SER A 156 -21.85 -17.44 21.50
N SER A 157 -22.89 -16.82 20.95
CA SER A 157 -23.26 -16.98 19.56
C SER A 157 -22.17 -16.36 18.68
N ASN A 158 -21.22 -17.16 18.23
CA ASN A 158 -20.39 -16.81 17.09
C ASN A 158 -21.31 -16.64 15.88
N LYS A 159 -21.52 -15.38 15.46
CA LYS A 159 -22.41 -15.03 14.34
C LYS A 159 -21.97 -15.58 12.98
N PHE A 160 -20.85 -16.30 12.91
CA PHE A 160 -20.28 -16.86 11.68
C PHE A 160 -19.92 -18.35 11.78
N SER A 161 -20.21 -19.02 12.90
CA SER A 161 -20.01 -20.48 13.02
C SER A 161 -21.34 -21.20 12.91
N PHE A 162 -21.51 -22.04 11.88
CA PHE A 162 -22.67 -22.92 11.77
C PHE A 162 -22.21 -24.37 11.89
N SER A 163 -22.63 -25.02 12.98
CA SER A 163 -22.42 -26.44 13.24
C SER A 163 -23.39 -27.26 12.38
N VAL A 164 -22.87 -28.15 11.52
CA VAL A 164 -23.69 -29.04 10.68
C VAL A 164 -23.88 -30.43 11.33
N SER A 165 -23.27 -30.62 12.48
CA SER A 165 -23.54 -31.67 13.45
C SER A 165 -22.89 -31.18 14.75
N ALA A 166 -23.35 -31.65 15.91
CA ALA A 166 -22.96 -31.08 17.21
C ALA A 166 -21.43 -30.89 17.43
N ASN A 167 -20.58 -31.55 16.63
CA ASN A 167 -19.12 -31.50 16.72
C ASN A 167 -18.36 -31.17 15.41
N SER A 168 -18.98 -30.67 14.32
CA SER A 168 -18.23 -30.33 13.09
C SER A 168 -18.54 -28.96 12.47
N ILE A 169 -17.49 -28.21 12.13
CA ILE A 169 -17.53 -26.88 11.50
C ILE A 169 -17.12 -27.01 10.03
N LEU A 170 -18.01 -26.64 9.11
CA LEU A 170 -17.70 -26.54 7.69
C LEU A 170 -16.81 -25.31 7.44
N ILE A 171 -15.63 -25.50 6.87
CA ILE A 171 -14.75 -24.42 6.43
C ILE A 171 -14.68 -24.42 4.91
N VAL A 172 -15.01 -23.29 4.30
CA VAL A 172 -14.72 -23.01 2.89
C VAL A 172 -13.46 -22.16 2.83
N TYR A 173 -12.52 -22.53 1.96
CA TYR A 173 -11.25 -21.84 1.84
C TYR A 173 -10.76 -21.83 0.41
N GLN A 174 -9.97 -20.81 0.06
CA GLN A 174 -9.31 -20.68 -1.22
C GLN A 174 -7.82 -20.98 -1.07
N VAL A 175 -7.27 -21.73 -2.02
CA VAL A 175 -5.82 -22.00 -2.08
C VAL A 175 -5.11 -20.87 -2.81
N CYS A 176 -4.24 -20.19 -2.09
CA CYS A 176 -3.55 -18.97 -2.48
C CYS A 176 -2.03 -19.13 -2.35
N ASN A 177 -1.26 -18.26 -2.99
CA ASN A 177 0.20 -18.14 -2.78
C ASN A 177 0.63 -16.80 -2.18
N ILE A 178 -0.36 -15.98 -1.81
CA ILE A 178 -0.19 -14.67 -1.20
C ILE A 178 -1.36 -14.36 -0.24
N ALA A 179 -1.10 -13.51 0.75
CA ALA A 179 -2.12 -12.85 1.55
C ALA A 179 -1.99 -11.32 1.39
N GLN A 180 -3.13 -10.61 1.37
CA GLN A 180 -3.16 -9.14 1.28
C GLN A 180 -2.95 -8.43 2.63
N GLY A 181 -3.26 -9.11 3.73
CA GLY A 181 -3.24 -8.54 5.07
C GLY A 181 -2.68 -9.53 6.09
N PRO A 182 -3.10 -9.44 7.36
CA PRO A 182 -2.60 -10.31 8.42
C PRO A 182 -2.72 -11.79 8.08
N PHE A 183 -1.71 -12.58 8.42
CA PHE A 183 -1.70 -14.02 8.17
C PHE A 183 -0.94 -14.76 9.26
N VAL A 184 -1.25 -16.04 9.40
CA VAL A 184 -0.55 -16.98 10.26
C VAL A 184 0.28 -17.90 9.40
N MET A 185 1.50 -18.22 9.83
CA MET A 185 2.37 -19.15 9.13
C MET A 185 3.08 -20.08 10.12
N ARG A 186 3.46 -21.28 9.68
CA ARG A 186 4.33 -22.15 10.46
C ARG A 186 5.67 -21.46 10.72
N SER A 187 6.05 -21.38 12.00
CA SER A 187 7.22 -20.63 12.47
C SER A 187 8.52 -21.06 11.78
N GLY A 188 8.74 -22.37 11.67
CA GLY A 188 9.93 -22.91 11.01
C GLY A 188 10.06 -22.49 9.54
N LEU A 189 8.94 -22.40 8.81
CA LEU A 189 8.94 -21.95 7.41
C LEU A 189 9.18 -20.44 7.30
N PHE A 190 8.53 -19.65 8.16
CA PHE A 190 8.71 -18.21 8.20
C PHE A 190 10.19 -17.83 8.45
N HIS A 191 10.83 -18.46 9.43
CA HIS A 191 12.23 -18.21 9.76
C HIS A 191 13.20 -18.74 8.69
N ARG A 192 12.95 -19.93 8.10
CA ARG A 192 13.75 -20.43 6.97
C ARG A 192 13.64 -19.53 5.74
N SER A 193 12.48 -18.91 5.57
CA SER A 193 12.24 -17.88 4.55
C SER A 193 12.82 -16.53 4.95
N GLY A 194 13.67 -16.41 5.99
CA GLY A 194 14.30 -15.15 6.38
C GLY A 194 13.36 -14.09 6.97
N GLY A 195 12.10 -14.42 7.25
CA GLY A 195 11.10 -13.50 7.77
C GLY A 195 10.84 -12.29 6.87
N LEU A 196 10.35 -11.21 7.48
CA LEU A 196 10.07 -9.93 6.81
C LEU A 196 11.32 -9.06 6.79
N LEU A 197 11.56 -8.39 5.67
CA LEU A 197 12.72 -7.52 5.49
C LEU A 197 12.38 -6.05 5.75
N ASN A 198 13.33 -5.34 6.36
CA ASN A 198 13.26 -3.90 6.55
C ASN A 198 13.42 -3.13 5.23
N GLY A 199 12.98 -1.87 5.21
CA GLY A 199 13.16 -0.95 4.07
C GLY A 199 12.10 -1.07 2.97
N PHE A 200 11.13 -1.98 3.12
CA PHE A 200 10.04 -2.15 2.15
C PHE A 200 8.73 -1.49 2.59
N GLY A 201 8.62 -0.92 3.80
CA GLY A 201 7.41 -0.21 4.24
C GLY A 201 6.11 -0.97 3.95
N ARG A 202 5.18 -0.32 3.25
CA ARG A 202 3.90 -0.93 2.80
C ARG A 202 4.07 -2.13 1.86
N MET A 203 5.22 -2.25 1.20
CA MET A 203 5.58 -3.35 0.29
C MET A 203 6.17 -4.56 1.01
N ALA A 204 6.40 -4.52 2.33
CA ALA A 204 7.07 -5.60 3.06
C ALA A 204 6.35 -6.95 2.95
N LEU A 205 5.01 -6.94 2.98
CA LEU A 205 4.21 -8.16 2.81
C LEU A 205 4.34 -8.73 1.40
N LEU A 206 4.21 -7.87 0.38
CA LEU A 206 4.33 -8.30 -1.01
C LEU A 206 5.75 -8.77 -1.33
N GLU A 207 6.77 -8.12 -0.79
CA GLU A 207 8.17 -8.54 -0.86
C GLU A 207 8.34 -9.97 -0.37
N PHE A 208 7.80 -10.28 0.81
CA PHE A 208 7.90 -11.61 1.41
C PHE A 208 7.31 -12.69 0.51
N PHE A 209 6.10 -12.47 -0.02
CA PHE A 209 5.44 -13.44 -0.89
C PHE A 209 6.13 -13.54 -2.25
N VAL A 210 6.49 -12.43 -2.89
CA VAL A 210 7.18 -12.46 -4.20
C VAL A 210 8.54 -13.14 -4.10
N ARG A 211 9.25 -12.97 -2.98
CA ARG A 211 10.51 -13.67 -2.72
C ARG A 211 10.36 -15.19 -2.61
N SER A 212 9.19 -15.68 -2.23
CA SER A 212 8.87 -17.11 -2.24
C SER A 212 8.62 -17.69 -3.64
N LYS A 213 8.64 -16.86 -4.70
CA LYS A 213 8.42 -17.28 -6.10
C LYS A 213 7.10 -18.03 -6.34
N GLY A 214 6.12 -17.83 -5.46
CA GLY A 214 4.80 -18.45 -5.54
C GLY A 214 4.77 -19.90 -5.05
N GLU A 215 5.82 -20.35 -4.35
CA GLU A 215 5.93 -21.71 -3.81
C GLU A 215 5.11 -21.92 -2.53
N LEU A 216 4.75 -20.83 -1.83
CA LEU A 216 3.95 -20.92 -0.60
C LEU A 216 2.51 -21.31 -0.89
N LYS A 217 1.96 -22.19 -0.05
CA LYS A 217 0.55 -22.57 -0.03
C LYS A 217 -0.15 -21.94 1.17
N ILE A 218 -0.93 -20.90 0.90
CA ILE A 218 -1.67 -20.11 1.88
C ILE A 218 -3.17 -20.40 1.75
N ALA A 219 -3.83 -20.70 2.86
CA ALA A 219 -5.29 -20.83 2.86
C ALA A 219 -5.96 -19.50 3.19
N LYS A 220 -6.88 -19.02 2.35
CA LYS A 220 -7.76 -17.89 2.68
C LYS A 220 -9.12 -18.43 3.10
N LEU A 221 -9.50 -18.26 4.37
CA LEU A 221 -10.72 -18.85 4.94
C LEU A 221 -11.90 -17.88 4.85
N SER A 222 -13.09 -18.39 4.50
CA SER A 222 -14.32 -17.58 4.47
C SER A 222 -14.94 -17.35 5.85
N ASN A 223 -14.60 -18.19 6.83
CA ASN A 223 -15.29 -18.26 8.11
C ASN A 223 -14.71 -17.32 9.17
N CYS A 224 -13.65 -16.59 8.83
CA CYS A 224 -13.04 -15.62 9.71
C CYS A 224 -12.77 -14.33 8.95
N ARG A 225 -12.73 -13.22 9.68
CA ARG A 225 -12.55 -11.89 9.13
C ARG A 225 -11.75 -11.04 10.09
N TRP A 226 -10.77 -10.34 9.57
CA TRP A 226 -10.00 -9.39 10.33
C TRP A 226 -10.75 -8.07 10.52
N THR A 227 -10.61 -7.46 11.69
CA THR A 227 -11.09 -6.08 11.91
C THR A 227 -10.23 -5.07 11.17
N ARG A 228 -10.78 -3.86 10.92
CA ARG A 228 -10.01 -2.75 10.32
C ARG A 228 -8.79 -2.38 11.14
N GLU A 229 -8.86 -2.56 12.46
CA GLU A 229 -7.76 -2.25 13.36
C GLU A 229 -6.56 -3.13 13.04
N ILE A 230 -6.71 -4.46 13.02
CA ILE A 230 -5.56 -5.33 12.76
C ILE A 230 -5.19 -5.45 11.26
N ALA A 231 -6.14 -5.20 10.36
CA ALA A 231 -5.89 -5.30 8.91
C ALA A 231 -5.24 -4.03 8.33
N ARG A 232 -5.05 -2.99 9.12
CA ARG A 232 -4.42 -1.75 8.64
C ARG A 232 -2.99 -1.99 8.18
N VAL A 233 -2.56 -1.17 7.22
CA VAL A 233 -1.19 -1.21 6.70
C VAL A 233 -0.51 0.14 6.98
N ASP A 234 0.68 0.09 7.56
CA ASP A 234 1.54 1.27 7.74
C ASP A 234 2.90 1.06 7.07
N ARG A 235 3.81 2.03 7.23
CA ARG A 235 5.13 2.03 6.59
C ARG A 235 6.23 1.52 7.52
N GLY A 236 5.87 0.93 8.66
CA GLY A 236 6.81 0.43 9.65
C GLY A 236 7.86 1.46 10.08
N THR A 237 9.14 1.19 9.83
CA THR A 237 10.27 2.08 10.18
C THR A 237 10.26 3.38 9.41
N LEU A 238 9.50 3.44 8.31
CA LEU A 238 9.35 4.61 7.46
C LEU A 238 8.09 5.42 7.83
N GLU A 239 7.30 4.98 8.81
CA GLU A 239 6.11 5.70 9.23
C GLU A 239 6.48 7.09 9.77
N GLY A 240 5.80 8.13 9.28
CA GLY A 240 6.13 9.53 9.58
C GLY A 240 7.36 10.09 8.86
N SER A 241 8.06 9.31 8.03
CA SER A 241 9.18 9.80 7.21
C SER A 241 8.71 10.28 5.83
N ASN A 242 9.36 11.31 5.29
CA ASN A 242 9.22 11.72 3.90
C ASN A 242 10.06 10.84 2.94
N ASP A 243 10.95 10.00 3.47
CA ASP A 243 11.65 8.99 2.69
C ASP A 243 10.66 7.92 2.26
N VAL A 244 10.60 7.65 0.95
CA VAL A 244 9.63 6.72 0.35
C VAL A 244 10.26 5.51 -0.35
N PRO A 245 11.43 4.96 0.03
CA PRO A 245 12.19 4.03 -0.80
C PRO A 245 11.46 2.73 -1.17
N GLU A 246 10.42 2.34 -0.44
CA GLU A 246 9.69 1.07 -0.55
C GLU A 246 9.41 0.56 -1.97
N TYR A 247 8.78 1.36 -2.83
CA TYR A 247 8.45 0.94 -4.21
C TYR A 247 9.69 0.79 -5.10
N ALA A 248 10.66 1.69 -4.98
CA ALA A 248 11.93 1.63 -5.70
C ALA A 248 12.74 0.41 -5.26
N ALA A 249 12.83 0.16 -3.94
CA ALA A 249 13.50 -1.00 -3.37
C ALA A 249 12.85 -2.31 -3.86
N PHE A 250 11.51 -2.37 -3.85
CA PHE A 250 10.76 -3.51 -4.37
C PHE A 250 11.02 -3.72 -5.87
N GLY A 251 10.91 -2.66 -6.67
CA GLY A 251 11.10 -2.73 -8.11
C GLY A 251 12.51 -3.17 -8.50
N ASN A 252 13.53 -2.61 -7.86
CA ASN A 252 14.94 -2.99 -8.09
C ASN A 252 15.25 -4.42 -7.66
N LYS A 253 14.68 -4.87 -6.53
CA LYS A 253 14.95 -6.21 -6.02
C LYS A 253 14.42 -7.31 -6.94
N PHE A 254 13.24 -7.11 -7.52
CA PHE A 254 12.56 -8.12 -8.32
C PHE A 254 12.53 -7.81 -9.82
N ASN A 255 13.18 -6.73 -10.26
CA ASN A 255 13.07 -6.18 -11.60
C ASN A 255 11.62 -5.92 -12.02
N ILE A 256 10.79 -5.45 -11.09
CA ILE A 256 9.36 -5.19 -11.31
C ILE A 256 9.14 -3.69 -11.50
N LEU A 257 8.59 -3.33 -12.66
CA LEU A 257 8.19 -1.95 -12.98
C LEU A 257 6.70 -1.70 -12.74
N ARG A 258 5.89 -2.76 -12.67
CA ARG A 258 4.43 -2.65 -12.58
C ARG A 258 3.77 -3.79 -11.82
N ILE A 259 2.68 -3.47 -11.14
CA ILE A 259 1.80 -4.37 -10.41
C ILE A 259 0.39 -4.23 -10.97
N VAL A 260 -0.20 -5.33 -11.43
CA VAL A 260 -1.51 -5.37 -12.08
C VAL A 260 -2.49 -6.13 -11.18
N THR A 261 -3.54 -5.46 -10.73
CA THR A 261 -4.68 -6.08 -10.02
C THR A 261 -5.93 -6.05 -10.90
N ASN A 262 -7.08 -6.51 -10.40
CA ASN A 262 -8.34 -6.48 -11.17
C ASN A 262 -8.85 -5.06 -11.45
N ASN A 263 -8.61 -4.12 -10.55
CA ASN A 263 -9.21 -2.78 -10.58
C ASN A 263 -8.18 -1.65 -10.64
N ARG A 264 -6.88 -1.99 -10.71
CA ARG A 264 -5.81 -1.00 -10.66
C ARG A 264 -4.54 -1.51 -11.35
N ILE A 265 -3.80 -0.58 -11.90
CA ILE A 265 -2.41 -0.75 -12.27
C ILE A 265 -1.56 0.23 -11.47
N GLU A 266 -0.52 -0.28 -10.82
CA GLU A 266 0.44 0.50 -10.03
C GLU A 266 1.84 0.35 -10.63
N TRP A 267 2.65 1.39 -10.56
CA TRP A 267 4.03 1.35 -11.05
C TRP A 267 5.04 1.62 -9.93
N THR A 268 6.12 0.86 -9.91
CA THR A 268 7.20 1.04 -8.92
C THR A 268 8.03 2.30 -9.20
N THR A 269 7.98 2.77 -10.44
CA THR A 269 8.56 4.00 -10.92
C THR A 269 7.74 4.55 -12.07
N CYS A 270 8.00 5.78 -12.47
CA CYS A 270 7.25 6.42 -13.53
C CYS A 270 8.16 7.23 -14.45
N VAL A 271 7.73 7.42 -15.70
CA VAL A 271 8.49 8.14 -16.73
C VAL A 271 7.96 9.55 -16.90
N SER A 272 8.88 10.52 -16.99
CA SER A 272 8.57 11.92 -17.34
C SER A 272 9.46 12.41 -18.47
N ASN A 273 9.38 11.77 -19.64
CA ASN A 273 10.11 12.20 -20.82
C ASN A 273 9.14 12.75 -21.88
N TRP A 274 9.63 13.67 -22.70
CA TRP A 274 8.83 14.35 -23.72
C TRP A 274 8.28 13.41 -24.81
N LYS A 275 8.84 12.20 -24.97
CA LYS A 275 8.39 11.20 -25.95
C LYS A 275 7.06 10.57 -25.52
N LEU A 276 6.91 10.25 -24.23
CA LEU A 276 5.69 9.67 -23.66
C LEU A 276 4.76 10.72 -23.05
N CYS A 277 5.29 11.88 -22.69
CA CYS A 277 4.60 12.92 -21.93
C CYS A 277 4.48 14.23 -22.71
N PRO A 278 3.57 14.30 -23.71
CA PRO A 278 3.30 15.55 -24.41
C PRO A 278 2.63 16.56 -23.48
N GLU A 279 2.95 17.84 -23.63
CA GLU A 279 2.29 18.93 -22.91
C GLU A 279 0.90 19.20 -23.49
N LYS A 280 -0.05 18.34 -23.13
CA LYS A 280 -1.46 18.45 -23.51
C LYS A 280 -2.34 17.91 -22.37
N PRO A 281 -3.62 18.32 -22.30
CA PRO A 281 -4.54 17.81 -21.29
C PRO A 281 -4.55 16.28 -21.22
N TYR A 282 -4.50 15.75 -20.00
CA TYR A 282 -4.53 14.32 -19.74
C TYR A 282 -5.88 13.75 -20.20
N VAL A 283 -5.81 12.74 -21.05
CA VAL A 283 -6.96 11.93 -21.47
C VAL A 283 -6.76 10.57 -20.82
N LYS A 284 -7.73 10.14 -20.03
CA LYS A 284 -7.68 8.82 -19.38
C LYS A 284 -7.51 7.74 -20.45
N PRO A 285 -6.44 6.92 -20.38
CA PRO A 285 -6.24 5.81 -21.30
C PRO A 285 -7.42 4.84 -21.30
N THR A 286 -7.85 4.40 -22.49
CA THR A 286 -8.91 3.39 -22.66
C THR A 286 -8.37 2.04 -23.14
N GLU A 287 -7.18 2.02 -23.75
CA GLU A 287 -6.57 0.83 -24.34
C GLU A 287 -5.43 0.28 -23.47
N LEU A 288 -5.25 -1.05 -23.47
CA LEU A 288 -4.24 -1.73 -22.66
C LEU A 288 -2.82 -1.20 -22.91
N SER A 289 -2.43 -0.91 -24.15
CA SER A 289 -1.11 -0.34 -24.47
C SER A 289 -0.90 1.04 -23.86
N SER A 290 -1.94 1.87 -23.85
CA SER A 290 -1.91 3.21 -23.24
C SER A 290 -1.95 3.15 -21.70
N VAL A 291 -2.60 2.12 -21.17
CA VAL A 291 -2.65 1.78 -19.73
C VAL A 291 -1.37 1.08 -19.27
N ALA A 292 -0.60 0.48 -20.18
CA ALA A 292 0.58 -0.31 -19.85
C ALA A 292 1.77 0.55 -19.47
N ALA A 293 1.92 1.69 -20.14
CA ALA A 293 3.07 2.56 -20.00
C ALA A 293 3.08 3.24 -18.61
N PRO A 294 4.24 3.28 -17.94
CA PRO A 294 4.44 3.97 -16.66
C PRO A 294 4.40 5.49 -16.86
N ILE A 295 3.21 6.04 -17.13
CA ILE A 295 3.00 7.44 -17.50
C ILE A 295 2.93 8.29 -16.23
N CYS A 296 4.01 9.01 -15.93
CA CYS A 296 4.01 10.05 -14.89
C CYS A 296 3.57 11.43 -15.41
N CYS A 297 3.27 11.53 -16.70
CA CYS A 297 3.14 12.70 -17.59
C CYS A 297 2.24 13.87 -17.13
N GLY A 298 2.36 14.31 -15.89
CA GLY A 298 1.44 15.18 -15.18
C GLY A 298 0.38 14.43 -14.35
N THR A 299 0.14 13.13 -14.57
CA THR A 299 -0.97 12.41 -13.91
C THR A 299 -0.83 12.32 -12.40
N VAL A 300 0.36 11.97 -11.90
CA VAL A 300 0.63 11.88 -10.46
C VAL A 300 0.51 13.27 -9.83
N LEU A 301 1.17 14.26 -10.42
CA LEU A 301 1.10 15.66 -9.97
C LEU A 301 -0.33 16.22 -9.99
N PHE A 302 -1.11 15.87 -11.01
CA PHE A 302 -2.51 16.26 -11.10
C PHE A 302 -3.35 15.59 -10.00
N GLN A 303 -3.11 14.31 -9.70
CA GLN A 303 -3.77 13.64 -8.56
C GLN A 303 -3.38 14.31 -7.24
N MET A 304 -2.10 14.66 -7.05
CA MET A 304 -1.63 15.38 -5.86
C MET A 304 -2.31 16.75 -5.73
N LEU A 305 -2.40 17.50 -6.84
CA LEU A 305 -3.11 18.78 -6.87
C LEU A 305 -4.57 18.61 -6.48
N LYS A 306 -5.29 17.66 -7.07
CA LYS A 306 -6.70 17.37 -6.76
C LYS A 306 -6.90 17.01 -5.29
N ASP A 307 -6.11 16.07 -4.78
CA ASP A 307 -6.19 15.60 -3.40
C ASP A 307 -5.97 16.77 -2.42
N ILE A 308 -4.88 17.51 -2.59
CA ILE A 308 -4.49 18.58 -1.67
C ILE A 308 -5.49 19.75 -1.71
N THR A 309 -5.88 20.21 -2.90
CA THR A 309 -6.86 21.30 -3.05
C THR A 309 -8.25 20.92 -2.56
N TRP A 310 -8.68 19.66 -2.76
CA TRP A 310 -9.90 19.15 -2.17
C TRP A 310 -9.84 19.22 -0.65
N ALA A 311 -8.77 18.73 -0.04
CA ALA A 311 -8.61 18.74 1.41
C ALA A 311 -8.54 20.16 1.99
N LEU A 312 -7.79 21.07 1.35
CA LEU A 312 -7.75 22.50 1.71
C LEU A 312 -9.15 23.12 1.67
N THR A 313 -9.92 22.84 0.61
CA THR A 313 -11.30 23.32 0.47
C THR A 313 -12.21 22.79 1.57
N GLN A 314 -12.11 21.49 1.91
CA GLN A 314 -12.91 20.90 3.00
C GLN A 314 -12.57 21.48 4.38
N LEU A 315 -11.32 21.86 4.58
CA LEU A 315 -10.84 22.46 5.83
C LEU A 315 -11.07 23.98 5.89
N GLY A 316 -11.59 24.60 4.82
CA GLY A 316 -11.78 26.05 4.75
C GLY A 316 -10.46 26.83 4.71
N VAL A 317 -9.38 26.21 4.23
CA VAL A 317 -8.07 26.85 4.10
C VAL A 317 -7.98 27.55 2.75
N ASP A 318 -7.76 28.86 2.78
CA ASP A 318 -7.59 29.66 1.57
C ASP A 318 -6.25 29.32 0.87
N TYR A 319 -6.34 28.99 -0.42
CA TYR A 319 -5.19 28.63 -1.23
C TYR A 319 -5.23 29.25 -2.64
N ARG A 320 -4.09 29.25 -3.32
CA ARG A 320 -3.95 29.64 -4.73
C ARG A 320 -3.02 28.69 -5.47
N VAL A 321 -3.43 28.20 -6.63
CA VAL A 321 -2.52 27.54 -7.57
C VAL A 321 -1.65 28.60 -8.25
N ILE A 322 -0.33 28.46 -8.19
CA ILE A 322 0.64 29.49 -8.62
C ILE A 322 1.78 28.91 -9.48
N TYR A 323 2.73 29.75 -9.85
CA TYR A 323 3.98 29.41 -10.55
C TYR A 323 3.83 28.42 -11.71
N GLY A 324 4.62 27.34 -11.74
CA GLY A 324 4.71 26.43 -12.87
C GLY A 324 3.40 25.68 -13.09
N THR A 325 2.64 25.48 -12.01
CA THR A 325 1.32 24.85 -12.05
C THR A 325 0.30 25.75 -12.75
N LEU A 326 0.25 27.04 -12.39
CA LEU A 326 -0.60 28.03 -13.06
C LEU A 326 -0.16 28.25 -14.52
N LEU A 327 1.16 28.28 -14.77
CA LEU A 327 1.69 28.40 -16.12
C LEU A 327 1.19 27.26 -17.01
N GLY A 328 1.24 26.01 -16.54
CA GLY A 328 0.71 24.86 -17.27
C GLY A 328 -0.79 24.98 -17.57
N ALA A 329 -1.56 25.48 -16.60
CA ALA A 329 -3.00 25.72 -16.77
C ALA A 329 -3.31 26.74 -17.88
N VAL A 330 -2.58 27.85 -17.91
CA VAL A 330 -2.78 28.92 -18.90
C VAL A 330 -2.24 28.54 -20.27
N ARG A 331 -1.07 27.90 -20.31
CA ARG A 331 -0.37 27.59 -21.56
C ARG A 331 -1.01 26.43 -22.32
N SER A 332 -1.36 25.36 -21.60
CA SER A 332 -1.72 24.07 -22.22
C SER A 332 -2.87 23.35 -21.51
N GLN A 333 -3.51 24.00 -20.52
CA GLN A 333 -4.58 23.41 -19.70
C GLN A 333 -4.21 22.07 -19.07
N THR A 334 -2.93 21.91 -18.69
CA THR A 334 -2.41 20.69 -18.08
C THR A 334 -1.28 21.00 -17.11
N VAL A 335 -0.88 20.02 -16.28
CA VAL A 335 0.37 20.13 -15.53
C VAL A 335 1.53 19.97 -16.52
N ILE A 336 2.54 20.82 -16.45
CA ILE A 336 3.73 20.74 -17.31
C ILE A 336 4.39 19.36 -17.13
N PRO A 337 4.41 18.47 -18.14
CA PRO A 337 4.69 17.05 -17.91
C PRO A 337 6.12 16.71 -17.45
N TRP A 338 7.06 17.64 -17.59
CA TRP A 338 8.44 17.50 -17.17
C TRP A 338 8.77 18.22 -15.86
N THR A 339 7.80 18.90 -15.23
CA THR A 339 8.02 19.49 -13.89
C THR A 339 8.01 18.42 -12.80
N CYS A 340 8.69 18.68 -11.68
CA CYS A 340 8.76 17.75 -10.55
C CYS A 340 7.67 18.02 -9.50
N ASP A 341 6.97 19.15 -9.60
CA ASP A 341 6.14 19.67 -8.52
C ASP A 341 4.84 20.32 -8.98
N VAL A 342 3.96 20.49 -8.00
CA VAL A 342 2.83 21.43 -8.07
C VAL A 342 2.98 22.47 -6.97
N ASP A 343 2.65 23.72 -7.30
CA ASP A 343 2.88 24.90 -6.46
C ASP A 343 1.56 25.44 -5.93
N ILE A 344 1.44 25.50 -4.60
CA ILE A 344 0.26 25.99 -3.90
C ILE A 344 0.65 27.07 -2.89
N ALA A 345 0.08 28.27 -3.04
CA ALA A 345 0.19 29.32 -2.04
C ALA A 345 -0.85 29.14 -0.95
N LEU A 346 -0.45 29.31 0.32
CA LEU A 346 -1.32 29.34 1.49
C LEU A 346 -1.22 30.71 2.18
N THR A 347 -2.21 31.05 3.01
CA THR A 347 -2.10 32.23 3.87
C THR A 347 -0.88 32.11 4.80
N LYS A 348 -0.31 33.25 5.23
CA LYS A 348 0.83 33.22 6.17
C LYS A 348 0.50 32.45 7.47
N VAL A 349 -0.75 32.54 7.93
CA VAL A 349 -1.22 31.85 9.13
C VAL A 349 -1.22 30.34 8.91
N ASP A 350 -1.84 29.89 7.80
CA ASP A 350 -1.98 28.46 7.51
C ASP A 350 -0.66 27.80 7.13
N TYR A 351 0.17 28.51 6.37
CA TYR A 351 1.52 28.07 6.01
C TYR A 351 2.38 27.77 7.25
N GLY A 352 2.32 28.66 8.24
CA GLY A 352 3.11 28.55 9.47
C GLY A 352 2.52 27.59 10.51
N ASN A 353 1.30 27.11 10.30
CA ASN A 353 0.60 26.26 11.25
C ASN A 353 0.78 24.78 10.90
N SER A 354 1.55 24.06 11.72
CA SER A 354 1.78 22.62 11.52
C SER A 354 0.50 21.78 11.54
N SER A 355 -0.54 22.21 12.27
CA SER A 355 -1.81 21.48 12.34
C SER A 355 -2.58 21.50 11.02
N THR A 356 -2.35 22.49 10.14
CA THR A 356 -2.89 22.54 8.77
C THR A 356 -2.49 21.27 8.02
N TYR A 357 -1.19 20.98 7.97
CA TYR A 357 -0.64 19.83 7.25
C TYR A 357 -1.11 18.50 7.83
N SER A 358 -1.12 18.35 9.16
CA SER A 358 -1.63 17.15 9.81
C SER A 358 -3.12 16.90 9.51
N SER A 359 -3.93 17.96 9.48
CA SER A 359 -5.37 17.87 9.18
C SER A 359 -5.63 17.48 7.73
N ILE A 360 -4.84 18.02 6.79
CA ILE A 360 -4.90 17.63 5.37
C ILE A 360 -4.55 16.14 5.23
N ALA A 361 -3.44 15.70 5.83
CA ALA A 361 -2.97 14.31 5.75
C ALA A 361 -4.01 13.33 6.32
N GLU A 362 -4.61 13.67 7.47
CA GLU A 362 -5.63 12.84 8.11
C GLU A 362 -6.89 12.75 7.23
N LEU A 363 -7.37 13.88 6.69
CA LEU A 363 -8.54 13.90 5.83
C LEU A 363 -8.32 13.05 4.57
N LEU A 364 -7.14 13.16 3.93
CA LEU A 364 -6.78 12.33 2.78
C LEU A 364 -6.69 10.85 3.12
N ARG A 365 -6.15 10.51 4.30
CA ARG A 365 -6.08 9.13 4.80
C ARG A 365 -7.46 8.49 4.89
N THR A 366 -8.50 9.23 5.26
CA THR A 366 -9.88 8.70 5.30
C THR A 366 -10.43 8.28 3.94
N LYS A 367 -9.89 8.83 2.84
CA LYS A 367 -10.23 8.47 1.46
C LYS A 367 -9.29 7.44 0.85
N GLY A 368 -8.34 6.91 1.63
CA GLY A 368 -7.35 5.95 1.17
C GLY A 368 -6.16 6.57 0.43
N SER A 369 -6.05 7.90 0.38
CA SER A 369 -4.86 8.58 -0.14
C SER A 369 -3.88 8.86 1.00
N HIS A 370 -2.64 8.41 0.86
CA HIS A 370 -1.62 8.56 1.91
C HIS A 370 -0.56 9.56 1.50
N TYR A 371 -0.33 10.57 2.34
CA TYR A 371 0.65 11.63 2.13
C TYR A 371 1.49 11.85 3.38
N TYR A 372 2.76 12.19 3.17
CA TYR A 372 3.55 12.94 4.14
C TYR A 372 3.38 14.41 3.81
N LEU A 373 3.01 15.23 4.81
CA LEU A 373 2.94 16.68 4.70
C LEU A 373 3.76 17.30 5.83
N GLY A 374 4.85 17.98 5.49
CA GLY A 374 5.77 18.51 6.51
C GLY A 374 7.01 19.17 5.92
N ILE A 375 7.90 19.64 6.79
CA ILE A 375 9.16 20.27 6.38
C ILE A 375 10.09 19.22 5.77
N SER A 376 10.56 19.48 4.55
CA SER A 376 11.49 18.61 3.86
C SER A 376 12.76 19.38 3.46
N TYR A 377 13.01 19.58 2.16
CA TYR A 377 14.20 20.24 1.63
C TYR A 377 14.17 21.77 1.85
N MET A 378 15.33 22.35 2.19
CA MET A 378 15.52 23.80 2.41
C MET A 378 14.53 24.44 3.41
N GLY A 379 13.97 23.66 4.34
CA GLY A 379 13.04 24.19 5.33
C GLY A 379 11.64 24.49 4.78
N MET A 380 11.34 24.08 3.54
CA MET A 380 10.02 24.29 2.94
C MET A 380 9.04 23.17 3.32
N PRO A 381 7.78 23.49 3.65
CA PRO A 381 6.71 22.51 3.76
C PRO A 381 6.40 21.92 2.40
N ARG A 382 6.38 20.58 2.33
CA ARG A 382 6.13 19.82 1.11
C ARG A 382 5.14 18.70 1.35
N GLY A 383 4.47 18.31 0.27
CA GLY A 383 3.64 17.12 0.22
C GLY A 383 4.26 16.03 -0.64
N HIS A 384 4.38 14.82 -0.08
CA HIS A 384 4.87 13.64 -0.79
C HIS A 384 3.80 12.55 -0.74
N MET A 385 3.40 12.03 -1.90
CA MET A 385 2.52 10.88 -1.98
C MET A 385 3.27 9.63 -1.49
N LEU A 386 2.69 8.91 -0.53
CA LEU A 386 3.26 7.70 0.07
C LEU A 386 2.78 6.42 -0.62
N MET A 387 2.20 6.57 -1.80
CA MET A 387 1.68 5.49 -2.64
C MET A 387 2.44 5.48 -3.96
N ALA A 388 2.52 4.32 -4.60
CA ALA A 388 2.97 4.24 -5.97
C ALA A 388 2.08 5.10 -6.87
N PRO A 389 2.61 5.64 -7.98
CA PRO A 389 1.78 6.04 -9.11
C PRO A 389 0.82 4.90 -9.49
N TYR A 390 -0.45 5.22 -9.71
CA TYR A 390 -1.45 4.24 -10.11
C TYR A 390 -2.54 4.84 -11.00
N ILE A 391 -3.24 3.97 -11.72
CA ILE A 391 -4.53 4.29 -12.36
C ILE A 391 -5.58 3.27 -11.95
N GLU A 392 -6.80 3.75 -11.74
CA GLU A 392 -7.96 2.89 -11.51
C GLU A 392 -8.60 2.53 -12.85
N VAL A 393 -8.61 1.23 -13.13
CA VAL A 393 -9.06 0.65 -14.39
C VAL A 393 -9.48 -0.80 -14.14
N ASP A 394 -10.62 -1.20 -14.68
CA ASP A 394 -10.98 -2.62 -14.74
C ASP A 394 -10.07 -3.29 -15.75
N THR A 395 -9.20 -4.18 -15.27
CA THR A 395 -8.24 -4.87 -16.12
C THR A 395 -8.78 -6.16 -16.70
N THR A 396 -9.95 -6.61 -16.24
CA THR A 396 -10.58 -7.87 -16.69
C THR A 396 -10.78 -7.93 -18.20
N PRO A 397 -11.24 -6.88 -18.90
CA PRO A 397 -11.44 -6.91 -20.35
C PRO A 397 -10.14 -7.07 -21.17
N PHE A 398 -8.98 -6.87 -20.54
CA PHE A 398 -7.69 -6.90 -21.23
C PHE A 398 -7.04 -8.28 -21.26
N PHE A 399 -7.58 -9.28 -20.57
CA PHE A 399 -6.96 -10.59 -20.43
C PHE A 399 -7.95 -11.71 -20.72
N ASP A 400 -7.53 -12.74 -21.45
CA ASP A 400 -8.34 -13.91 -21.81
C ASP A 400 -8.51 -14.92 -20.65
N GLY A 401 -8.19 -14.49 -19.43
CA GLY A 401 -8.33 -15.28 -18.23
C GLY A 401 -7.35 -14.90 -17.13
N PRO A 402 -7.41 -15.61 -15.99
CA PRO A 402 -6.59 -15.31 -14.82
C PRO A 402 -5.09 -15.57 -14.99
N ASP A 403 -4.73 -16.46 -15.90
CA ASP A 403 -3.35 -16.82 -16.22
C ASP A 403 -2.84 -16.14 -17.50
N ASP A 404 -3.68 -15.38 -18.21
CA ASP A 404 -3.22 -14.52 -19.30
C ASP A 404 -2.51 -13.29 -18.71
N LEU A 405 -1.22 -13.21 -18.99
CA LEU A 405 -0.35 -12.12 -18.56
C LEU A 405 -0.03 -11.16 -19.72
N GLU A 406 -0.38 -11.52 -20.96
CA GLU A 406 0.03 -10.80 -22.17
C GLU A 406 -1.05 -9.83 -22.63
N GLY A 407 -2.33 -10.19 -22.48
CA GLY A 407 -3.46 -9.38 -22.95
C GLY A 407 -3.34 -9.07 -24.44
N ASN A 408 -3.33 -10.11 -25.28
CA ASN A 408 -3.02 -10.06 -26.71
C ASN A 408 -1.59 -9.57 -27.05
N ASN A 409 -0.61 -9.83 -26.20
CA ASN A 409 0.77 -9.31 -26.32
C ASN A 409 0.92 -7.79 -26.27
N LEU A 410 -0.16 -7.04 -25.99
CA LEU A 410 -0.11 -5.58 -25.94
C LEU A 410 0.77 -5.08 -24.79
N LEU A 411 0.76 -5.80 -23.65
CA LEU A 411 1.57 -5.44 -22.48
C LEU A 411 3.08 -5.58 -22.69
N PHE A 412 3.49 -6.46 -23.59
CA PHE A 412 4.90 -6.77 -23.86
C PHE A 412 5.26 -6.51 -25.33
N SER A 413 4.53 -5.60 -25.98
CA SER A 413 4.80 -5.15 -27.34
C SER A 413 6.15 -4.44 -27.43
N SER A 414 6.74 -4.41 -28.62
CA SER A 414 8.02 -3.74 -28.88
C SER A 414 8.02 -2.28 -28.41
N ASP A 415 6.90 -1.59 -28.63
CA ASP A 415 6.76 -0.16 -28.31
C ASP A 415 6.81 0.07 -26.80
N ILE A 416 6.21 -0.82 -26.01
CA ILE A 416 6.26 -0.75 -24.55
C ILE A 416 7.65 -1.14 -24.05
N GLU A 417 8.26 -2.20 -24.59
CA GLU A 417 9.61 -2.62 -24.21
C GLU A 417 10.64 -1.50 -24.50
N GLU A 418 10.51 -0.79 -25.62
CA GLU A 418 11.31 0.40 -25.93
C GLU A 418 11.01 1.55 -24.96
N ALA A 419 9.75 1.79 -24.63
CA ALA A 419 9.34 2.88 -23.73
C ALA A 419 9.88 2.72 -22.30
N ILE A 420 10.04 1.47 -21.84
CA ILE A 420 10.56 1.18 -20.50
C ILE A 420 12.07 0.90 -20.47
N GLN A 421 12.73 0.92 -21.62
CA GLN A 421 14.16 0.68 -21.70
C GLN A 421 14.92 1.70 -20.85
N GLY A 422 15.78 1.22 -19.95
CA GLY A 422 16.57 2.07 -19.06
C GLY A 422 15.84 2.57 -17.81
N MET A 423 14.60 2.13 -17.55
CA MET A 423 13.89 2.48 -16.31
C MET A 423 14.39 1.72 -15.07
N LEU A 424 15.13 0.63 -15.27
CA LEU A 424 15.83 -0.08 -14.19
C LEU A 424 17.33 0.32 -14.20
N PRO A 425 17.93 0.60 -13.04
CA PRO A 425 17.31 0.58 -11.72
C PRO A 425 16.38 1.79 -11.49
N VAL A 426 15.29 1.54 -10.77
CA VAL A 426 14.37 2.55 -10.27
C VAL A 426 15.09 3.49 -9.30
N SER A 427 14.97 4.80 -9.53
CA SER A 427 15.48 5.80 -8.58
C SER A 427 14.71 5.76 -7.25
N SER A 428 15.46 5.85 -6.16
CA SER A 428 14.92 6.05 -4.81
C SER A 428 14.83 7.52 -4.40
N GLY A 429 15.27 8.45 -5.23
CA GLY A 429 15.22 9.87 -4.92
C GLY A 429 13.78 10.37 -4.80
N TRP A 430 13.57 11.30 -3.86
CA TRP A 430 12.24 11.81 -3.55
C TRP A 430 11.74 12.80 -4.63
N ARG A 431 12.66 13.45 -5.38
CA ARG A 431 12.32 14.39 -6.47
C ARG A 431 11.68 13.68 -7.64
N GLU A 432 12.18 12.50 -8.00
CA GLU A 432 11.68 11.71 -9.12
C GLU A 432 10.24 11.23 -8.88
N ARG A 433 9.80 11.19 -7.62
CA ARG A 433 8.47 10.79 -7.19
C ARG A 433 7.43 11.89 -7.19
N ARG A 434 7.85 13.09 -7.56
CA ARG A 434 7.02 14.28 -7.57
C ARG A 434 6.61 14.75 -6.17
N TYR A 435 6.30 16.03 -6.05
CA TYR A 435 5.95 16.63 -4.78
C TYR A 435 5.00 17.82 -4.93
N VAL A 436 4.42 18.27 -3.83
CA VAL A 436 3.69 19.53 -3.74
C VAL A 436 4.57 20.51 -2.96
N ASP A 437 4.84 21.68 -3.51
CA ASP A 437 5.45 22.79 -2.80
C ASP A 437 4.37 23.73 -2.27
N PHE A 438 4.46 24.01 -0.97
CA PHE A 438 3.65 25.04 -0.34
C PHE A 438 4.45 26.33 -0.24
N TYR A 439 3.81 27.45 -0.55
CA TYR A 439 4.40 28.78 -0.49
C TYR A 439 3.59 29.70 0.44
N ILE A 440 4.28 30.65 1.06
CA ILE A 440 3.60 31.75 1.76
C ILE A 440 3.05 32.69 0.69
N SER A 441 1.74 32.90 0.71
CA SER A 441 1.08 33.87 -0.16
C SER A 441 1.29 35.29 0.36
N PRO A 442 1.82 36.22 -0.47
CA PRO A 442 1.64 37.65 -0.26
C PRO A 442 0.15 38.01 -0.17
N SER A 443 -0.18 39.08 0.53
CA SER A 443 -1.57 39.53 0.70
C SER A 443 -2.26 39.84 -0.64
N VAL A 444 -1.50 40.34 -1.62
CA VAL A 444 -2.01 40.67 -2.97
C VAL A 444 -2.55 39.46 -3.72
N TRP A 445 -1.94 38.27 -3.54
CA TRP A 445 -2.36 37.04 -4.19
C TRP A 445 -3.69 36.49 -3.64
N LEU A 446 -4.07 36.87 -2.42
CA LEU A 446 -5.33 36.50 -1.79
C LEU A 446 -6.42 37.56 -1.97
N ASN A 447 -6.09 38.73 -2.54
CA ASN A 447 -7.05 39.79 -2.81
C ASN A 447 -7.88 39.48 -4.07
N GLY A 448 -8.93 38.68 -3.88
CA GLY A 448 -9.72 38.11 -4.96
C GLY A 448 -9.12 36.82 -5.52
N SER A 449 -9.82 36.25 -6.49
CA SER A 449 -9.44 34.97 -7.11
C SER A 449 -10.01 34.87 -8.52
N ALA A 450 -9.42 33.97 -9.29
CA ALA A 450 -9.94 33.50 -10.57
C ALA A 450 -9.90 31.96 -10.59
N LEU A 451 -10.37 31.38 -11.70
CA LEU A 451 -10.32 29.94 -11.93
C LEU A 451 -9.36 29.64 -13.08
N ALA A 452 -8.47 28.67 -12.87
CA ALA A 452 -7.62 28.08 -13.89
C ALA A 452 -8.11 26.66 -14.20
N VAL A 453 -8.03 26.25 -15.46
CA VAL A 453 -8.44 24.91 -15.90
C VAL A 453 -7.21 24.04 -16.12
N ILE A 454 -7.17 22.88 -15.47
CA ILE A 454 -6.14 21.85 -15.64
C ILE A 454 -6.84 20.52 -15.84
N ASN A 455 -6.59 19.85 -16.96
CA ASN A 455 -7.21 18.57 -17.34
C ASN A 455 -8.74 18.58 -17.17
N ASN A 456 -9.40 19.64 -17.63
CA ASN A 456 -10.85 19.89 -17.54
C ASN A 456 -11.40 20.08 -16.10
N GLU A 457 -10.55 20.23 -15.09
CA GLU A 457 -10.96 20.57 -13.72
C GLU A 457 -10.57 22.01 -13.38
N GLN A 458 -11.40 22.69 -12.58
CA GLN A 458 -11.21 24.08 -12.19
C GLN A 458 -10.51 24.19 -10.83
N PHE A 459 -9.50 25.04 -10.76
CA PHE A 459 -8.74 25.31 -9.54
C PHE A 459 -8.70 26.79 -9.23
N VAL A 460 -8.76 27.14 -7.94
CA VAL A 460 -8.68 28.52 -7.48
C VAL A 460 -7.26 29.06 -7.65
N THR A 461 -7.14 30.21 -8.32
CA THR A 461 -5.87 30.90 -8.56
C THR A 461 -6.00 32.41 -8.35
N LEU A 462 -4.91 33.13 -8.61
CA LEU A 462 -4.77 34.58 -8.48
C LEU A 462 -5.73 35.30 -9.44
N LYS A 463 -6.18 36.49 -9.06
CA LYS A 463 -7.08 37.29 -9.89
C LYS A 463 -6.41 37.78 -11.19
N ASP A 464 -5.23 38.37 -11.08
CA ASP A 464 -4.51 39.01 -12.19
C ASP A 464 -3.47 38.06 -12.81
N ILE A 465 -3.95 36.95 -13.39
CA ILE A 465 -3.13 35.83 -13.89
C ILE A 465 -2.01 36.28 -14.84
N ASP A 466 -2.33 37.05 -15.88
CA ASP A 466 -1.36 37.45 -16.91
C ASP A 466 -0.24 38.36 -16.36
N TYR A 467 -0.61 39.25 -15.43
CA TYR A 467 0.34 40.13 -14.75
C TYR A 467 1.36 39.34 -13.93
N GLU A 468 0.88 38.39 -13.12
CA GLU A 468 1.74 37.57 -12.26
C GLU A 468 2.63 36.63 -13.08
N LEU A 469 2.09 35.94 -14.09
CA LEU A 469 2.89 35.10 -14.99
C LEU A 469 3.94 35.92 -15.77
N THR A 470 3.59 37.14 -16.20
CA THR A 470 4.55 38.06 -16.82
C THR A 470 5.65 38.49 -15.86
N ASN A 471 5.34 38.71 -14.58
CA ASN A 471 6.34 39.05 -13.58
C ASN A 471 7.26 37.88 -13.22
N TRP A 472 6.74 36.65 -13.15
CA TRP A 472 7.54 35.48 -12.81
C TRP A 472 8.40 34.98 -13.98
N TYR A 473 7.86 35.01 -15.20
CA TYR A 473 8.46 34.35 -16.37
C TYR A 473 8.75 35.27 -17.56
N GLY A 474 8.36 36.55 -17.49
CA GLY A 474 8.50 37.52 -18.57
C GLY A 474 7.38 37.45 -19.61
N LYS A 475 7.29 38.45 -20.49
CA LYS A 475 6.20 38.59 -21.50
C LYS A 475 6.08 37.43 -22.49
N GLY A 476 7.11 36.59 -22.60
CA GLY A 476 7.15 35.44 -23.51
C GLY A 476 6.68 34.12 -22.89
N TYR A 477 6.12 34.12 -21.67
CA TYR A 477 5.89 32.92 -20.87
C TYR A 477 5.03 31.83 -21.55
N LEU A 478 4.16 32.22 -22.50
CA LEU A 478 3.33 31.28 -23.26
C LEU A 478 4.15 30.41 -24.22
N GLN A 479 5.33 30.86 -24.65
CA GLN A 479 6.21 30.09 -25.51
C GLN A 479 7.17 29.28 -24.63
N PRO A 480 7.17 27.94 -24.72
CA PRO A 480 8.22 27.15 -24.09
C PRO A 480 9.58 27.62 -24.63
N ALA A 481 10.57 27.76 -23.75
CA ALA A 481 11.95 27.98 -24.20
C ALA A 481 12.33 26.87 -25.19
N GLN A 482 12.79 27.23 -26.40
CA GLN A 482 13.03 26.28 -27.48
C GLN A 482 14.03 25.17 -27.07
N ARG A 483 13.80 23.97 -27.65
CA ARG A 483 14.50 22.71 -27.39
C ARG A 483 16.03 22.84 -27.41
N GLY A 484 16.63 22.67 -26.25
CA GLY A 484 18.05 22.42 -26.02
C GLY A 484 18.30 22.23 -24.53
N GLU A 485 18.47 20.98 -24.11
CA GLU A 485 19.00 20.58 -22.79
C GLU A 485 18.23 21.05 -21.53
N TRP A 486 16.90 21.11 -21.55
CA TRP A 486 16.16 20.92 -20.29
C TRP A 486 16.20 19.44 -19.93
N PHE A 487 17.19 19.07 -19.14
CA PHE A 487 17.11 17.85 -18.34
C PHE A 487 15.94 18.03 -17.38
N GLY A 488 14.99 17.10 -17.33
CA GLY A 488 13.82 17.18 -16.45
C GLY A 488 14.23 17.10 -14.97
N CYS A 489 13.55 16.26 -14.17
CA CYS A 489 13.96 15.97 -12.79
C CYS A 489 15.26 15.15 -12.69
N LEU A 490 16.29 15.48 -13.46
CA LEU A 490 17.63 14.92 -13.35
C LEU A 490 18.47 15.92 -12.55
N ASP A 491 19.16 15.41 -11.54
CA ASP A 491 20.03 16.19 -10.64
C ASP A 491 21.14 16.95 -11.38
#